data_AF-A0A939BZA0-F1
#
_entry.id   AF-A0A939BZA0-F1
#
_cell.length_a   1.000
_cell.length_b   1.000
_cell.length_c   1.000
_cell.angle_alpha   90.00
_cell.angle_beta   90.00
_cell.angle_gamma   90.00
#
_symmetry.space_group_name_H-M   'P 1'
#
loop_
_entity.id
_entity.type
_entity.pdbx_description
1 polymer ?
#
loop_
_entity_poly.entity_id
_entity_poly.type
_entity_poly.pdbx_seq_one_letter_code
_entity_poly.pdbx_strand_id
1 'polypeptide(L)' 'MKLLLVVVVFAIVMYLAIRWLQDRGTGGTPATRRPSGPPSRPVAPDDDEAFLRDLERRRRREQSKPPETPDA' A
#
# COMPACT_ATOMS: atom_id res chain seq x y z
N MET A 1 28.08 33.26 -13.29
CA MET A 1 27.98 32.52 -12.00
C MET A 1 26.95 33.09 -11.02
N LYS A 2 26.71 34.41 -10.97
CA LYS A 2 25.72 35.01 -10.06
C LYS A 2 24.28 34.55 -10.32
N LEU A 3 23.89 34.42 -11.61
CA LEU A 3 22.55 33.95 -11.99
C LEU A 3 22.27 32.52 -11.53
N LEU A 4 23.26 31.62 -11.64
CA LEU A 4 23.14 30.24 -11.14
C LEU A 4 22.88 30.22 -9.63
N LEU A 5 23.60 31.06 -8.87
CA LEU A 5 23.38 31.19 -7.43
C LEU A 5 21.95 31.65 -7.10
N VAL A 6 21.43 32.64 -7.83
CA VAL A 6 20.05 33.13 -7.67
C VAL A 6 19.04 32.04 -7.96
N VAL A 7 19.23 31.26 -9.03
CA VAL A 7 18.35 30.15 -9.41
C VAL A 7 18.35 29.07 -8.33
N VAL A 8 19.51 28.70 -7.80
CA VAL A 8 19.61 27.69 -6.74
C VAL A 8 18.92 28.17 -5.46
N VAL A 9 19.15 29.40 -5.04
CA VAL A 9 18.49 29.98 -3.86
C VAL A 9 16.98 30.02 -4.07
N PHE A 10 16.52 30.46 -5.23
CA PHE A 10 15.09 30.50 -5.56
C PHE A 10 14.45 29.10 -5.54
N ALA A 11 15.13 28.10 -6.11
CA ALA A 11 14.66 26.72 -6.11
C ALA A 11 14.53 26.15 -4.69
N ILE A 12 15.47 26.45 -3.80
CA ILE A 12 15.43 26.01 -2.39
C ILE A 12 14.25 26.65 -1.67
N VAL A 13 14.05 27.97 -1.82
CA VAL A 13 12.93 28.68 -1.19
C VAL A 13 11.59 28.13 -1.69
N MET A 14 11.46 27.93 -3.00
CA MET A 14 10.25 27.37 -3.61
C MET A 14 9.96 25.96 -3.11
N TYR A 15 10.99 25.10 -3.05
CA TYR A 15 10.87 23.73 -2.55
C TYR A 15 10.38 23.72 -1.10
N LEU A 16 10.97 24.54 -0.23
CA LEU A 16 10.59 24.63 1.18
C LEU A 16 9.15 25.14 1.35
N ALA A 17 8.73 26.13 0.56
CA ALA A 17 7.37 26.63 0.59
C ALA A 17 6.34 25.54 0.20
N ILE A 18 6.60 24.81 -0.88
CA ILE A 18 5.75 23.69 -1.33
C ILE A 18 5.74 22.57 -0.28
N ARG A 19 6.91 22.20 0.24
CA ARG A 19 7.06 21.15 1.27
C ARG A 19 6.27 21.47 2.53
N TRP A 20 6.34 22.73 2.98
CA TRP A 20 5.64 23.19 4.17
C TRP A 20 4.12 23.27 3.97
N LEU A 21 3.67 23.64 2.76
CA LEU A 21 2.26 23.62 2.41
C LEU A 21 1.72 22.18 2.34
N GLN A 22 2.51 21.24 1.82
CA GLN A 22 2.19 19.80 1.82
C GLN A 22 2.16 19.20 3.23
N ASP A 23 3.05 19.64 4.13
CA ASP A 23 3.05 19.18 5.53
C ASP A 23 1.84 19.70 6.31
N ARG A 24 1.32 20.89 5.96
CA ARG A 24 0.17 21.51 6.63
C ARG A 24 -1.18 21.09 6.03
N GLY A 25 -1.21 20.65 4.77
CA GLY A 25 -2.38 20.03 4.17
C GLY A 25 -2.44 18.54 4.51
N THR A 26 -3.61 18.04 4.91
CA THR A 26 -3.89 16.61 5.19
C THR A 26 -3.81 15.71 3.94
N GLY A 27 -2.71 15.73 3.19
CA GLY A 27 -2.58 15.01 1.92
C GLY A 27 -1.17 14.91 1.34
N GLY A 28 -0.13 15.22 2.12
CA GLY A 28 1.27 15.28 1.66
C GLY A 28 2.02 13.94 1.55
N THR A 29 1.33 12.80 1.56
CA THR A 29 1.91 11.60 0.94
C THR A 29 1.56 11.72 -0.55
N PRO A 30 2.48 11.57 -1.51
CA PRO A 30 2.03 11.20 -2.84
C PRO A 30 1.19 9.96 -2.58
N ALA A 31 -0.13 10.06 -2.79
CA ALA A 31 -0.92 8.88 -2.94
C ALA A 31 -0.23 8.19 -4.12
N THR A 32 0.61 7.19 -3.84
CA THR A 32 0.80 6.08 -4.75
C THR A 32 -0.61 5.85 -5.20
N ARG A 33 -0.90 6.19 -6.46
CA ARG A 33 -2.20 5.91 -7.06
C ARG A 33 -2.27 4.41 -6.91
N ARG A 34 -2.90 3.96 -5.83
CA ARG A 34 -3.24 2.58 -5.65
C ARG A 34 -4.04 2.34 -6.92
N PRO A 35 -3.59 1.46 -7.82
CA PRO A 35 -4.35 1.20 -9.03
C PRO A 35 -5.77 0.97 -8.54
N SER A 36 -6.68 1.85 -8.97
CA SER A 36 -8.10 1.66 -8.71
C SER A 36 -8.36 0.23 -9.15
N GLY A 37 -8.70 -0.64 -8.19
CA GLY A 37 -8.86 -2.06 -8.46
C GLY A 37 -9.72 -2.24 -9.70
N PRO A 38 -9.51 -3.31 -10.48
CA PRO A 38 -10.32 -3.57 -11.67
C PRO A 38 -11.81 -3.35 -11.29
N PRO A 39 -12.59 -2.67 -12.16
CA PRO A 39 -13.99 -2.38 -11.86
C PRO A 39 -14.64 -3.66 -11.37
N SER A 40 -15.39 -3.61 -10.26
CA SER A 40 -16.01 -4.77 -9.63
C SER A 40 -16.70 -5.61 -10.71
N ARG A 41 -16.00 -6.63 -11.19
CA ARG A 41 -16.58 -7.57 -12.14
C ARG A 41 -17.66 -8.32 -11.35
N PRO A 42 -18.74 -8.77 -11.99
CA PRO A 42 -19.60 -9.76 -11.39
C PRO A 42 -18.70 -10.91 -10.94
N VAL A 43 -18.48 -11.01 -9.63
CA VAL A 43 -17.68 -12.07 -9.03
C VAL A 43 -18.55 -13.30 -9.07
N ALA A 44 -18.10 -14.32 -9.77
CA ALA A 44 -18.80 -15.59 -9.73
C ALA A 44 -18.65 -16.16 -8.30
N PRO A 45 -19.64 -16.91 -7.77
CA PRO A 45 -19.60 -17.39 -6.37
C PRO A 45 -18.34 -18.18 -5.98
N ASP A 46 -17.59 -18.69 -6.96
CA ASP A 46 -16.30 -19.37 -6.85
C ASP A 46 -15.08 -18.42 -6.76
N ASP A 47 -15.22 -17.18 -7.21
CA ASP A 47 -14.18 -16.13 -7.19
C ASP A 47 -14.29 -15.18 -5.98
N ASP A 48 -15.17 -15.49 -5.02
CA ASP A 48 -15.35 -14.68 -3.81
C ASP A 48 -14.10 -14.69 -2.94
N GLU A 49 -13.45 -13.51 -2.80
CA GLU A 49 -12.25 -13.35 -1.96
C GLU A 49 -12.47 -13.83 -0.52
N ALA A 50 -13.70 -13.71 -0.01
CA ALA A 50 -14.08 -14.19 1.32
C ALA A 50 -13.99 -15.73 1.44
N PHE A 51 -14.43 -16.46 0.42
CA PHE A 51 -14.39 -17.92 0.39
C PHE A 51 -12.94 -18.43 0.28
N LEU A 52 -12.16 -17.87 -0.64
CA LEU A 52 -10.73 -18.19 -0.79
C LEU A 52 -9.95 -17.93 0.51
N ARG A 53 -10.30 -16.86 1.23
CA ARG A 53 -9.69 -16.53 2.52
C ARG A 53 -10.08 -17.50 3.63
N ASP A 54 -11.29 -18.05 3.63
CA ASP A 54 -11.70 -19.09 4.58
C ASP A 54 -10.96 -20.41 4.32
N LEU A 55 -10.81 -20.81 3.06
CA LEU A 55 -10.02 -21.99 2.69
C LEU A 55 -8.56 -21.87 3.14
N GLU A 56 -7.93 -20.72 2.92
CA GLU A 56 -6.55 -20.49 3.37
C GLU A 56 -6.44 -20.52 4.91
N ARG A 57 -7.45 -20.00 5.64
CA ARG A 57 -7.50 -20.11 7.11
C ARG A 57 -7.60 -21.56 7.58
N ARG A 58 -8.42 -22.39 6.90
CA ARG A 58 -8.56 -23.83 7.22
C ARG A 58 -7.28 -24.59 6.94
N ARG A 59 -6.68 -24.40 5.77
CA ARG A 59 -5.40 -25.01 5.40
C ARG A 59 -4.30 -24.70 6.41
N ARG A 60 -4.20 -23.44 6.85
CA ARG A 60 -3.22 -23.05 7.89
C ARG A 60 -3.47 -23.76 9.22
N ARG A 61 -4.72 -23.91 9.63
CA ARG A 61 -5.07 -24.64 10.87
C ARG A 61 -4.66 -26.10 10.79
N GLU A 62 -4.94 -26.76 9.67
CA GLU A 62 -4.56 -28.15 9.42
C GLU A 62 -3.03 -28.33 9.39
N GLN A 63 -2.29 -27.43 8.72
CA GLN A 63 -0.82 -27.45 8.74
C GLN A 63 -0.22 -27.12 10.11
N SER A 64 -0.89 -26.30 10.90
CA SER A 64 -0.45 -25.96 12.26
C SER A 64 -0.78 -27.05 13.28
N LYS A 65 -1.62 -28.04 12.93
CA LYS A 65 -1.80 -29.21 13.77
C LYS A 65 -0.46 -29.95 13.76
N PRO A 66 0.24 -30.09 14.90
CA PRO A 66 1.42 -30.94 14.96
C PRO A 66 1.01 -32.33 14.47
N PRO A 67 1.86 -33.04 13.69
CA PRO A 67 1.59 -34.45 13.46
C PRO A 67 1.41 -35.08 14.85
N GLU A 68 0.21 -35.59 15.14
CA GLU A 68 0.01 -36.46 16.28
C GLU A 68 0.98 -37.61 16.06
N THR A 69 2.12 -37.57 16.77
CA THR A 69 3.02 -38.71 16.86
C THR A 69 2.15 -39.85 17.37
N PRO A 70 1.93 -40.93 16.60
CA PRO A 70 1.19 -42.06 17.12
C PRO A 70 1.95 -42.55 18.35
N ASP A 71 1.29 -42.50 19.52
CA ASP A 71 1.83 -43.06 20.75
C ASP A 71 2.19 -44.53 20.48
N ALA A 72 3.47 -44.85 20.69
CA ALA A 72 4.07 -46.16 20.46
C ALA A 72 3.73 -47.17 21.55
#